data_AF-A0A7V2U130-F1
#
_entry.id   AF-A0A7V2U130-F1
#
_cell.length_a   1.000
_cell.length_b   1.000
_cell.length_c   1.000
_cell.angle_alpha   90.00
_cell.angle_beta   90.00
_cell.angle_gamma   90.00
#
_symmetry.space_group_name_H-M   'P 1'
#
loop_
_entity.id
_entity.type
_entity.pdbx_description
1 polymer ?
#
loop_
_entity_poly.entity_id
_entity_poly.type
_entity_poly.pdbx_seq_one_letter_code
_entity_poly.pdbx_strand_id
1 'polypeptide(L)'
;LDIIDQMRIAIPEEIKKARFSPARIRALRVKKGLSQKELGALVGVSLGTVVLWEKGKIAPKAERKGALIALRKLRKRELKKILAERKEAAKPRKEKAQPAPARKAARGKKTSLPKKASR
;
A
#
# COMPACT_ATOMS: atom_id res chain seq x y z
N LEU A 1 -9.11 18.74 -4.05
CA LEU A 1 -9.53 17.44 -3.47
C LEU A 1 -9.13 16.37 -4.46
N ASP A 2 -8.06 15.65 -4.18
CA ASP A 2 -7.56 14.63 -5.11
C ASP A 2 -8.54 13.45 -5.17
N ILE A 3 -8.69 12.87 -6.36
CA ILE A 3 -9.45 11.62 -6.61
C ILE A 3 -9.05 10.51 -5.61
N ILE A 4 -7.82 10.56 -5.10
CA ILE A 4 -7.26 9.65 -4.10
C ILE A 4 -7.96 9.77 -2.75
N ASP A 5 -8.24 10.99 -2.28
CA ASP A 5 -8.96 11.18 -1.02
C ASP A 5 -10.44 10.83 -1.17
N GLN A 6 -11.01 11.03 -2.36
CA GLN A 6 -12.37 10.55 -2.67
C GLN A 6 -12.46 9.01 -2.68
N MET A 7 -11.38 8.30 -3.06
CA MET A 7 -11.30 6.83 -2.96
C MET A 7 -11.03 6.30 -1.54
N ARG A 8 -10.63 7.17 -0.59
CA ARG A 8 -10.35 6.79 0.81
C ARG A 8 -11.58 6.84 1.71
N ILE A 9 -12.64 7.51 1.29
CA ILE A 9 -13.90 7.61 2.03
C ILE A 9 -14.70 6.32 1.77
N ALA A 10 -14.36 5.24 2.49
CA ALA A 10 -15.27 4.12 2.64
C ALA A 10 -16.00 4.26 3.97
N ILE A 11 -17.30 3.96 3.97
CA ILE A 11 -18.12 3.97 5.18
C ILE A 11 -17.48 3.01 6.19
N PRO A 12 -17.25 3.41 7.46
CA PRO A 12 -16.56 2.58 8.46
C PRO A 12 -17.10 1.14 8.57
N GLU A 13 -18.40 0.97 8.36
CA GLU A 13 -19.07 -0.33 8.33
C GLU A 13 -18.69 -1.21 7.13
N GLU A 14 -18.49 -0.63 5.94
CA GLU A 14 -17.98 -1.37 4.78
C GLU A 14 -16.56 -1.88 5.04
N ILE A 15 -15.72 -1.09 5.74
CA ILE A 15 -14.33 -1.46 6.08
C ILE A 15 -14.29 -2.64 7.06
N LYS A 16 -15.18 -2.67 8.06
CA LYS A 16 -15.28 -3.78 9.03
C LYS A 16 -15.75 -5.07 8.35
N LYS A 17 -16.75 -5.00 7.48
CA LYS A 17 -17.30 -6.17 6.76
C LYS A 17 -16.36 -6.67 5.65
N ALA A 18 -15.56 -5.78 5.06
CA ALA A 18 -14.67 -6.13 3.96
C ALA A 18 -13.47 -6.99 4.43
N ARG A 19 -13.59 -8.29 4.21
CA ARG A 19 -12.47 -9.24 4.37
C ARG A 19 -11.52 -9.16 3.17
N PHE A 20 -10.26 -8.84 3.44
CA PHE A 20 -9.14 -8.82 2.48
C PHE A 20 -8.10 -9.87 2.85
N SER A 21 -8.34 -11.11 2.43
CA SER A 21 -7.32 -12.16 2.49
C SER A 21 -6.30 -11.97 1.36
N PRO A 22 -5.09 -12.55 1.49
CA PRO A 22 -4.06 -12.46 0.45
C PRO A 22 -4.58 -12.91 -0.93
N ALA A 23 -5.32 -14.02 -0.96
CA ALA A 23 -5.95 -14.55 -2.17
C ALA A 23 -6.97 -13.57 -2.78
N ARG A 24 -7.78 -12.89 -1.95
CA ARG A 24 -8.79 -11.92 -2.43
C ARG A 24 -8.15 -10.67 -3.01
N ILE A 25 -7.03 -10.22 -2.44
CA ILE A 25 -6.28 -9.07 -2.97
C ILE A 25 -5.71 -9.42 -4.35
N ARG A 26 -5.06 -10.59 -4.47
CA ARG A 26 -4.55 -11.08 -5.76
C ARG A 26 -5.67 -11.28 -6.79
N ALA A 27 -6.79 -11.87 -6.38
CA ALA A 27 -7.93 -12.08 -7.26
C ALA A 27 -8.54 -10.76 -7.75
N LEU A 28 -8.68 -9.75 -6.88
CA LEU A 28 -9.13 -8.41 -7.26
C LEU A 28 -8.19 -7.81 -8.31
N ARG A 29 -6.87 -7.88 -8.06
CA ARG A 29 -5.85 -7.36 -8.95
C ARG A 29 -5.93 -8.00 -10.35
N VAL A 30 -5.95 -9.32 -10.40
CA VAL A 30 -6.05 -10.09 -11.66
C VAL A 30 -7.38 -9.82 -12.37
N LYS A 31 -8.50 -9.81 -11.64
CA LYS A 31 -9.83 -9.51 -12.18
C LYS A 31 -9.87 -8.12 -12.82
N LYS A 32 -9.13 -7.15 -12.29
CA LYS A 32 -9.03 -5.79 -12.85
C LYS A 32 -7.92 -5.63 -13.90
N GLY A 33 -7.13 -6.68 -14.16
CA GLY A 33 -6.05 -6.67 -15.14
C GLY A 33 -4.88 -5.78 -14.73
N LEU A 34 -4.58 -5.71 -13.43
CA LEU A 34 -3.55 -4.84 -12.87
C LEU A 34 -2.26 -5.62 -12.57
N SER A 35 -1.11 -4.98 -12.79
CA SER A 35 0.15 -5.40 -12.17
C SER A 35 0.19 -5.02 -10.68
N GLN A 36 1.11 -5.63 -9.92
CA GLN A 36 1.30 -5.26 -8.51
C GLN A 36 1.73 -3.79 -8.37
N LYS A 37 2.50 -3.27 -9.34
CA LYS A 37 2.94 -1.87 -9.39
C LYS A 37 1.76 -0.92 -9.58
N GLU A 38 0.86 -1.24 -10.51
CA GLU A 38 -0.33 -0.43 -10.78
C GLU A 38 -1.33 -0.46 -9.62
N LEU A 39 -1.53 -1.62 -8.98
CA LEU A 39 -2.33 -1.70 -7.77
C LEU A 39 -1.73 -0.82 -6.66
N GLY A 40 -0.41 -0.89 -6.47
CA GLY A 40 0.30 -0.04 -5.52
C GLY A 40 0.10 1.44 -5.81
N ALA A 41 0.26 1.84 -7.07
CA ALA A 41 0.03 3.21 -7.50
C ALA A 41 -1.40 3.66 -7.17
N LEU A 42 -2.43 2.89 -7.56
CA LEU A 42 -3.83 3.24 -7.33
C LEU A 42 -4.19 3.35 -5.84
N VAL A 43 -3.66 2.46 -5.01
CA VAL A 43 -3.90 2.46 -3.55
C VAL A 43 -2.98 3.42 -2.79
N GLY A 44 -1.96 3.97 -3.45
CA GLY A 44 -0.97 4.88 -2.87
C GLY A 44 0.00 4.18 -1.93
N VAL A 45 0.45 2.96 -2.28
CA VAL A 45 1.44 2.16 -1.55
C VAL A 45 2.54 1.66 -2.49
N SER A 46 3.66 1.19 -1.95
CA SER A 46 4.74 0.65 -2.78
C SER A 46 4.40 -0.74 -3.35
N LEU A 47 5.10 -1.14 -4.42
CA LEU A 47 5.07 -2.51 -4.95
C LEU A 47 5.32 -3.54 -3.85
N GLY A 48 6.34 -3.32 -3.02
CA GLY A 48 6.72 -4.23 -1.94
C GLY A 48 5.59 -4.43 -0.92
N THR A 49 4.85 -3.37 -0.59
CA THR A 49 3.66 -3.47 0.28
C THR A 49 2.60 -4.39 -0.32
N VAL A 50 2.33 -4.27 -1.64
CA VAL A 50 1.38 -5.15 -2.34
C VAL A 50 1.85 -6.61 -2.32
N VAL A 51 3.14 -6.85 -2.55
CA VAL A 51 3.72 -8.20 -2.47
C VAL A 51 3.53 -8.80 -1.09
N LEU A 52 3.78 -8.03 -0.02
CA LEU A 52 3.60 -8.50 1.35
C LEU A 52 2.12 -8.79 1.68
N TRP A 53 1.18 -8.02 1.12
CA TRP A 53 -0.26 -8.30 1.23
C TRP A 53 -0.65 -9.60 0.53
N GLU A 54 -0.20 -9.80 -0.71
CA GLU A 54 -0.52 -11.01 -1.48
C GLU A 54 0.17 -12.26 -0.93
N LYS A 55 1.28 -12.11 -0.21
CA LYS A 55 1.95 -13.18 0.55
C LYS A 55 1.37 -13.38 1.96
N GLY A 56 0.46 -12.52 2.41
CA GLY A 56 -0.10 -12.58 3.76
C GLY A 56 0.88 -12.28 4.89
N LYS A 57 2.02 -11.66 4.59
CA LYS A 57 3.00 -11.25 5.61
C LYS A 57 2.51 -10.07 6.45
N ILE A 58 1.73 -9.17 5.83
CA ILE A 58 1.07 -8.05 6.51
C ILE A 58 -0.35 -7.87 5.94
N ALA A 59 -1.27 -7.38 6.76
CA ALA A 59 -2.63 -7.06 6.33
C ALA A 59 -2.78 -5.56 5.94
N PRO A 60 -3.71 -5.21 5.03
CA PRO A 60 -4.02 -3.81 4.74
C PRO A 60 -4.63 -3.09 5.96
N LYS A 61 -4.11 -1.91 6.28
CA LYS A 61 -4.68 -1.02 7.31
C LYS A 61 -6.03 -0.43 6.87
N ALA A 62 -6.85 0.02 7.81
CA ALA A 62 -8.18 0.59 7.56
C ALA A 62 -8.18 1.66 6.45
N GLU A 63 -7.23 2.60 6.50
CA GLU A 63 -7.04 3.66 5.48
C GLU A 63 -6.91 3.11 4.05
N ARG A 64 -6.28 1.93 3.89
CA ARG A 64 -6.03 1.32 2.57
C ARG A 64 -7.11 0.32 2.18
N LYS A 65 -7.85 -0.21 3.15
CA LYS A 65 -9.05 -1.02 2.89
C LYS A 65 -10.09 -0.22 2.12
N GLY A 66 -10.27 1.07 2.44
CA GLY A 66 -11.19 1.94 1.68
C GLY A 66 -10.86 1.99 0.19
N ALA A 67 -9.60 2.23 -0.16
CA ALA A 67 -9.14 2.21 -1.55
C ALA A 67 -9.36 0.84 -2.23
N LEU A 68 -9.12 -0.27 -1.52
CA LEU A 68 -9.39 -1.62 -2.06
C LEU A 68 -10.89 -1.88 -2.27
N ILE A 69 -11.77 -1.30 -1.43
CA ILE A 69 -13.22 -1.37 -1.62
C ILE A 69 -13.63 -0.53 -2.84
N ALA A 70 -13.10 0.69 -2.98
CA ALA A 70 -13.36 1.54 -4.14
C ALA A 70 -12.95 0.84 -5.45
N LEU A 71 -11.82 0.14 -5.46
CA LEU A 71 -11.39 -0.67 -6.61
C LEU A 71 -12.35 -1.81 -6.98
N ARG A 72 -13.14 -2.35 -6.03
CA ARG A 72 -14.18 -3.33 -6.37
C ARG A 72 -15.27 -2.70 -7.23
N LYS A 73 -15.65 -1.45 -6.90
CA LYS A 73 -16.74 -0.68 -7.52
C LYS A 73 -16.36 -0.16 -8.93
N LEU A 74 -15.08 0.14 -9.19
CA LEU A 74 -14.61 0.68 -10.48
C LEU A 74 -14.45 -0.36 -11.60
N ARG A 75 -14.74 -0.01 -12.85
CA ARG A 75 -14.54 -0.87 -14.04
C ARG A 75 -13.10 -0.80 -14.55
N LYS A 76 -12.67 -1.83 -15.31
CA LYS A 76 -11.34 -1.90 -15.93
C LYS A 76 -10.99 -0.66 -16.77
N ARG A 77 -11.96 -0.16 -17.54
CA ARG A 77 -11.79 1.01 -18.42
C ARG A 77 -11.48 2.27 -17.62
N GLU A 78 -12.18 2.49 -16.51
CA GLU A 78 -11.95 3.64 -15.62
C GLU A 78 -10.57 3.57 -14.97
N LEU A 79 -10.17 2.38 -14.49
CA LEU A 79 -8.84 2.19 -13.91
C LEU A 79 -7.71 2.46 -14.91
N LYS A 80 -7.90 2.08 -16.18
CA LYS A 80 -6.94 2.40 -17.25
C LYS A 80 -6.82 3.90 -17.50
N LYS A 81 -7.95 4.64 -17.50
CA LYS A 81 -7.95 6.10 -17.62
C LYS A 81 -7.18 6.75 -16.46
N ILE A 82 -7.50 6.37 -15.23
CA ILE A 82 -6.82 6.89 -14.03
C ILE A 82 -5.30 6.60 -14.07
N LEU A 83 -4.91 5.42 -14.54
CA LEU A 83 -3.49 5.06 -14.70
C LEU A 83 -2.81 5.82 -15.86
N ALA A 84 -3.53 6.10 -16.95
CA ALA A 84 -3.02 6.86 -18.09
C ALA A 84 -2.80 8.33 -17.70
N GLU A 85 -3.80 8.98 -17.10
CA GLU A 85 -3.70 10.35 -16.58
C GLU A 85 -2.51 10.50 -15.61
N ARG A 86 -2.28 9.50 -14.75
CA ARG A 86 -1.11 9.47 -13.86
C ARG A 86 0.22 9.27 -14.58
N LYS A 87 0.25 8.50 -15.68
CA LYS A 87 1.47 8.32 -16.48
C LYS A 87 1.81 9.60 -17.24
N GLU A 88 0.80 10.33 -17.70
CA GLU A 88 0.95 11.62 -18.37
C GLU A 88 1.38 12.71 -17.39
N ALA A 89 0.81 12.75 -16.18
CA ALA A 89 1.26 13.63 -15.10
C ALA A 89 2.67 13.30 -14.55
N ALA A 90 3.28 12.16 -14.96
CA ALA A 90 4.55 11.66 -14.42
C ALA A 90 5.77 11.80 -15.35
N LYS A 91 5.69 12.47 -16.51
CA LYS A 91 6.87 12.77 -17.35
C LYS A 91 7.20 14.28 -17.34
N PRO A 92 8.45 14.74 -17.07
CA PRO A 92 9.52 14.17 -16.27
C PRO A 92 9.90 15.09 -15.08
N ARG A 93 9.83 14.58 -13.85
CA ARG A 93 10.78 15.02 -12.81
C ARG A 93 11.53 13.77 -12.39
N LYS A 94 12.73 13.59 -12.97
CA LYS A 94 13.76 12.83 -12.27
C LYS A 94 13.85 13.45 -10.87
N GLU A 95 13.99 12.60 -9.87
CA GLU A 95 14.21 12.92 -8.45
C GLU A 95 12.98 12.84 -7.51
N LYS A 96 13.14 11.95 -6.52
CA LYS A 96 12.37 11.74 -5.28
C LYS A 96 11.08 10.94 -5.40
N ALA A 97 11.24 9.67 -5.77
CA ALA A 97 10.46 8.61 -5.13
C ALA A 97 10.56 8.81 -3.61
N GLN A 98 9.47 9.24 -2.99
CA GLN A 98 9.42 9.45 -1.55
C GLN A 98 9.89 8.15 -0.87
N PRO A 99 10.93 8.18 -0.02
CA PRO A 99 11.27 7.03 0.77
C PRO A 99 10.04 6.68 1.61
N ALA A 100 9.76 5.37 1.75
CA ALA A 100 8.89 4.89 2.82
C ALA A 100 9.22 5.68 4.11
N PRO A 101 8.21 6.09 4.90
CA PRO A 101 8.43 7.03 6.00
C PRO A 101 9.61 6.56 6.84
N ALA A 102 10.58 7.46 6.96
CA ALA A 102 11.82 7.24 7.67
C ALA A 102 11.51 6.68 9.07
N ARG A 103 11.81 5.40 9.29
CA ARG A 103 12.20 4.95 10.62
C ARG A 103 13.66 5.32 10.79
N LYS A 104 13.94 6.57 11.14
CA LYS A 104 15.21 6.92 11.78
C LYS A 104 15.12 6.53 13.26
N ALA A 105 16.17 5.86 13.72
CA ALA A 105 16.63 5.69 15.09
C ALA A 105 15.86 4.74 16.05
N ALA A 106 16.30 3.48 16.08
CA ALA A 106 16.54 2.75 17.34
C ALA A 106 17.56 1.62 17.10
N ARG A 107 18.76 1.97 16.62
CA ARG A 107 19.97 1.18 16.89
C ARG A 107 20.89 2.06 17.70
N GLY A 108 20.45 2.35 18.93
CA GLY A 108 21.29 2.96 19.95
C GLY A 108 22.29 1.92 20.43
N LYS A 109 23.58 2.25 20.32
CA LYS A 109 24.65 1.60 21.08
C LYS A 109 24.25 1.55 22.56
N LYS A 110 24.22 0.37 23.16
CA LYS A 110 24.57 0.23 24.58
C LYS A 110 25.99 -0.30 24.64
N THR A 111 26.89 0.60 24.95
CA THR A 111 28.26 0.34 25.42
C THR A 111 28.22 -0.25 26.84
N SER A 112 29.13 -1.20 27.07
CA SER A 112 29.88 -1.51 28.31
C SER A 112 29.23 -2.09 29.59
N LEU A 113 29.67 -3.33 29.89
CA LEU A 113 30.18 -3.92 31.16
C LEU A 113 29.24 -4.14 32.38
N PRO A 114 29.58 -5.03 33.36
CA PRO A 114 30.54 -6.14 33.40
C PRO A 114 29.91 -7.50 33.85
N LYS A 115 30.63 -8.63 33.68
CA LYS A 115 30.50 -9.79 34.57
C LYS A 115 31.81 -9.96 35.37
N LYS A 116 31.88 -9.29 36.51
CA LYS A 116 32.65 -9.74 37.70
C LYS A 116 31.77 -10.81 38.39
N ALA A 117 32.23 -11.81 39.12
CA ALA A 117 33.55 -12.29 39.53
C ALA A 117 33.35 -13.72 40.12
N SER A 118 34.49 -14.40 40.31
CA SER A 118 34.77 -15.38 41.38
C SER A 118 33.94 -16.67 41.47
N ARG A 119 34.63 -17.81 41.33
CA ARG A 119 35.33 -18.44 42.45
C ARG A 119 36.43 -19.36 41.94
#